data_AF-A0A0B3SGZ4-F1
#
_entry.id   AF-A0A0B3SGZ4-F1
#
_cell.length_a   1.000
_cell.length_b   1.000
_cell.length_c   1.000
_cell.angle_alpha   90.00
_cell.angle_beta   90.00
_cell.angle_gamma   90.00
#
_symmetry.space_group_name_H-M   'P 1'
#
loop_
_entity.id
_entity.type
_entity.pdbx_description
1 polymer ?
#
loop_
_entity_poly.entity_id
_entity_poly.type
_entity_poly.pdbx_seq_one_letter_code
_entity_poly.pdbx_strand_id
1 'polypeptide(L)'
;MPRPKLEIADIFRAHGPAWRQANAGHVSFSQLKVMSAIETCRTEALGGLVAGCAKCGHHHIAYNSCKNRHYPKCQGPAARVWMAARAEDLLPVEYFHIVFTLPAEIAQIAFWNKKAVYGLLFRAPAETVMTFATDPKRLGARIGMTSVLHTWGSALTHHPHIHMIVPDGGLSPDGTRWVACKPGFFLHVRVLSRLFRRLFLDGLQAVHRAGELDVYGDLQRLAHADAFAAWLAPFRKSEWMVYAKPPFGGPEAVLAYLSRYTHRVAISNTRLISADAETVAFRWKDYRIKSGNRQRACACPRRSSSADS
;
A
#
# COMPACT_ATOMS: atom_id res chain seq x y z
N MET A 1 7.06 17.45 17.35
CA MET A 1 6.39 17.88 16.10
C MET A 1 5.12 18.64 16.47
N PRO A 2 4.82 19.79 15.83
CA PRO A 2 3.58 20.52 16.09
C PRO A 2 2.36 19.66 15.71
N ARG A 3 1.30 19.74 16.51
CA ARG A 3 0.04 19.03 16.26
C ARG A 3 -0.54 19.52 14.93
N PRO A 4 -0.98 18.63 14.02
CA PRO A 4 -1.64 19.06 12.79
C PRO A 4 -2.86 19.92 13.12
N LYS A 5 -3.05 21.03 12.38
CA LYS A 5 -4.23 21.89 12.55
C LYS A 5 -5.53 21.19 12.12
N LEU A 6 -5.43 20.20 11.24
CA LEU A 6 -6.54 19.40 10.72
C LEU A 6 -6.16 17.93 10.73
N GLU A 7 -7.02 17.08 11.26
CA GLU A 7 -6.88 15.63 11.27
C GLU A 7 -8.01 14.96 10.50
N ILE A 8 -7.78 13.73 10.02
CA ILE A 8 -8.82 12.95 9.35
C ILE A 8 -10.06 12.79 10.25
N ALA A 9 -9.87 12.64 11.56
CA ALA A 9 -10.99 12.50 12.49
C ALA A 9 -11.90 13.73 12.52
N ASP A 10 -11.37 14.93 12.30
CA ASP A 10 -12.15 16.16 12.26
C ASP A 10 -13.07 16.18 11.04
N ILE A 11 -12.56 15.72 9.88
CA ILE A 11 -13.36 15.58 8.64
C ILE A 11 -14.49 14.56 8.84
N PHE A 12 -14.19 13.40 9.44
CA PHE A 12 -15.20 12.38 9.70
C PHE A 12 -16.26 12.86 10.69
N ARG A 13 -15.90 13.58 11.75
CA ARG A 13 -16.89 14.12 12.71
C ARG A 13 -17.77 15.19 12.07
N ALA A 14 -17.17 16.12 11.33
CA ALA A 14 -17.91 17.24 10.77
C ALA A 14 -18.80 16.82 9.58
N HIS A 15 -18.42 15.79 8.82
CA HIS A 15 -19.05 15.50 7.52
C HIS A 15 -19.40 14.03 7.28
N GLY A 16 -18.93 13.12 8.13
CA GLY A 16 -19.24 11.69 8.07
C GLY A 16 -20.73 11.38 8.14
N PRO A 17 -21.55 12.04 9.00
CA PRO A 17 -22.99 11.79 9.05
C PRO A 17 -23.71 12.05 7.72
N ALA A 18 -23.55 13.24 7.14
CA ALA A 18 -24.17 13.59 5.86
C ALA A 18 -23.66 12.70 4.71
N TRP A 19 -22.36 12.39 4.68
CA TRP A 19 -21.79 11.51 3.68
C TRP A 19 -22.35 10.08 3.77
N ARG A 20 -22.51 9.54 4.99
CA ARG A 20 -23.13 8.22 5.20
C ARG A 20 -24.58 8.17 4.74
N GLN A 21 -25.34 9.23 5.01
CA GLN A 21 -26.74 9.33 4.56
C GLN A 21 -26.83 9.34 3.03
N ALA A 22 -26.01 10.15 2.36
CA ALA A 22 -25.95 10.21 0.91
C ALA A 22 -25.49 8.88 0.27
N ASN A 23 -24.68 8.09 0.97
CA ASN A 23 -24.13 6.81 0.47
C ASN A 23 -24.78 5.59 1.16
N ALA A 24 -25.99 5.73 1.67
CA ALA A 24 -26.72 4.62 2.28
C ALA A 24 -26.84 3.44 1.29
N GLY A 25 -26.66 2.21 1.78
CA GLY A 25 -26.64 0.99 0.95
C GLY A 25 -25.35 0.73 0.16
N HIS A 26 -24.47 1.73 0.02
CA HIS A 26 -23.23 1.63 -0.77
C HIS A 26 -21.96 1.49 0.08
N VAL A 27 -22.11 1.48 1.41
CA VAL A 27 -21.01 1.39 2.37
C VAL A 27 -21.14 0.11 3.16
N SER A 28 -20.11 -0.74 3.10
CA SER A 28 -20.10 -1.99 3.85
C SER A 28 -20.06 -1.74 5.37
N PHE A 29 -20.57 -2.70 6.13
CA PHE A 29 -20.51 -2.65 7.60
C PHE A 29 -19.07 -2.50 8.14
N SER A 30 -18.09 -3.12 7.48
CA SER A 30 -16.68 -2.97 7.86
C SER A 30 -16.17 -1.54 7.69
N GLN A 31 -16.56 -0.85 6.62
CA GLN A 31 -16.25 0.56 6.41
C GLN A 31 -16.93 1.43 7.48
N LEU A 32 -18.21 1.20 7.78
CA LEU A 32 -18.95 1.93 8.82
C LEU A 32 -18.26 1.80 10.20
N LYS A 33 -17.82 0.59 10.58
CA LYS A 33 -17.03 0.36 11.80
C LYS A 33 -15.73 1.18 11.81
N VAL A 34 -15.04 1.28 10.68
CA VAL A 34 -13.84 2.11 10.55
C VAL A 34 -14.18 3.59 10.72
N MET A 35 -15.26 4.08 10.11
CA MET A 35 -15.70 5.48 10.27
C MET A 35 -15.95 5.81 11.75
N SER A 36 -16.74 4.99 12.43
CA SER A 36 -17.06 5.18 13.86
C SER A 36 -15.80 5.14 14.74
N ALA A 37 -14.88 4.21 14.48
CA ALA A 37 -13.62 4.15 15.21
C ALA A 37 -12.75 5.40 15.00
N ILE A 38 -12.77 6.01 13.80
CA ILE A 38 -12.06 7.27 13.54
C ILE A 38 -12.73 8.44 14.27
N GLU A 39 -14.06 8.52 14.25
CA GLU A 39 -14.86 9.59 14.88
C GLU A 39 -14.70 9.62 16.40
N THR A 40 -14.73 8.46 17.04
CA THR A 40 -14.57 8.33 18.50
C THR A 40 -13.11 8.41 18.96
N CYS A 41 -12.15 8.33 18.05
CA CYS A 41 -10.74 8.28 18.43
C CYS A 41 -10.27 9.57 19.12
N ARG A 42 -9.61 9.45 20.28
CA ARG A 42 -9.13 10.60 21.08
C ARG A 42 -10.26 11.53 21.54
N THR A 43 -11.42 10.98 21.87
CA THR A 43 -12.50 11.69 22.57
C THR A 43 -12.82 11.00 23.89
N GLU A 44 -13.62 11.65 24.73
CA GLU A 44 -14.11 11.09 26.00
C GLU A 44 -14.86 9.78 25.85
N ALA A 45 -15.44 9.51 24.66
CA ALA A 45 -16.16 8.27 24.37
C ALA A 45 -15.29 7.00 24.49
N LEU A 46 -13.96 7.15 24.42
CA LEU A 46 -13.01 6.04 24.64
C LEU A 46 -12.34 6.09 26.01
N GLY A 47 -12.79 6.98 26.89
CA GLY A 47 -12.13 7.29 28.16
C GLY A 47 -10.77 7.96 27.98
N GLY A 48 -10.09 8.20 29.09
CA GLY A 48 -8.78 8.85 29.09
C GLY A 48 -8.14 8.92 30.46
N LEU A 49 -7.00 9.60 30.47
CA LEU A 49 -6.18 9.91 31.64
C LEU A 49 -6.27 11.42 31.89
N VAL A 50 -6.39 11.81 33.16
CA VAL A 50 -6.16 13.20 33.60
C VAL A 50 -4.82 13.23 34.33
N ALA A 51 -3.87 14.01 33.81
CA ALA A 51 -2.60 14.27 34.47
C ALA A 51 -2.64 15.67 35.09
N GLY A 52 -2.37 15.77 36.40
CA GLY A 52 -2.34 17.05 37.11
C GLY A 52 -0.93 17.42 37.58
N CYS A 53 -0.55 18.68 37.40
CA CYS A 53 0.67 19.23 37.97
C CYS A 53 0.42 19.67 39.42
N ALA A 54 1.03 18.96 40.38
CA ALA A 54 0.89 19.28 41.80
C ALA A 54 1.44 20.67 42.20
N LYS A 55 2.26 21.31 41.34
CA LYS A 55 2.87 22.62 41.63
C LYS A 55 2.03 23.82 41.14
N CYS A 56 1.39 23.70 39.98
CA CYS A 56 0.65 24.82 39.37
C CYS A 56 -0.83 24.53 39.14
N GLY A 57 -1.33 23.36 39.52
CA GLY A 57 -2.73 22.97 39.33
C GLY A 57 -3.14 22.72 37.88
N HIS A 58 -2.20 22.80 36.93
CA HIS A 58 -2.52 22.56 35.51
C HIS A 58 -2.93 21.10 35.29
N HIS A 59 -4.09 20.90 34.66
CA HIS A 59 -4.60 19.59 34.26
C HIS A 59 -4.50 19.39 32.75
N HIS A 60 -4.01 18.23 32.35
CA HIS A 60 -3.92 17.80 30.97
C HIS A 60 -4.69 16.49 30.78
N ILE A 61 -5.68 16.50 29.89
CA ILE A 61 -6.50 15.33 29.57
C ILE A 61 -5.94 14.65 28.31
N ALA A 62 -5.71 13.35 28.41
CA ALA A 62 -5.26 12.51 27.31
C ALA A 62 -6.27 11.38 27.04
N TYR A 63 -7.07 11.53 25.98
CA TYR A 63 -8.04 10.51 25.57
C TYR A 63 -7.39 9.30 24.88
N ASN A 64 -8.02 8.14 25.02
CA ASN A 64 -7.54 6.88 24.45
C ASN A 64 -7.66 6.82 22.93
N SER A 65 -6.82 5.99 22.29
CA SER A 65 -6.87 5.73 20.85
C SER A 65 -7.86 4.63 20.50
N CYS A 66 -8.46 4.71 19.32
CA CYS A 66 -9.32 3.64 18.79
C CYS A 66 -8.54 2.38 18.36
N LYS A 67 -7.20 2.46 18.30
CA LYS A 67 -6.27 1.39 17.84
C LYS A 67 -6.56 0.83 16.44
N ASN A 68 -7.52 1.39 15.71
CA ASN A 68 -7.91 0.90 14.39
C ASN A 68 -6.78 1.13 13.36
N ARG A 69 -6.46 0.09 12.58
CA ARG A 69 -5.40 0.09 11.57
C ARG A 69 -5.57 1.14 10.47
N HIS A 70 -6.80 1.61 10.25
CA HIS A 70 -7.15 2.57 9.21
C HIS A 70 -7.05 4.03 9.67
N TYR A 71 -6.67 4.30 10.92
CA TYR A 71 -6.44 5.67 11.41
C TYR A 71 -4.94 5.98 11.58
N PRO A 72 -4.37 6.95 10.83
CA PRO A 72 -2.91 7.16 10.77
C PRO A 72 -2.29 7.55 12.12
N LYS A 73 -3.06 8.17 13.02
CA LYS A 73 -2.56 8.65 14.31
C LYS A 73 -2.29 7.52 15.31
N CYS A 74 -2.91 6.35 15.13
CA CYS A 74 -2.92 5.30 16.15
C CYS A 74 -1.97 4.14 15.87
N GLN A 75 -1.28 4.13 14.73
CA GLN A 75 -0.44 3.01 14.30
C GLN A 75 1.01 3.07 14.78
N GLY A 76 1.44 4.17 15.42
CA GLY A 76 2.83 4.38 15.83
C GLY A 76 3.38 3.26 16.74
N PRO A 77 2.70 2.88 17.84
CA PRO A 77 3.17 1.80 18.71
C PRO A 77 3.25 0.44 18.00
N ALA A 78 2.20 0.06 17.25
CA ALA A 78 2.18 -1.19 16.48
C ALA A 78 3.32 -1.23 15.44
N ALA A 79 3.57 -0.11 14.77
CA ALA A 79 4.68 0.02 13.82
C ALA A 79 6.04 -0.21 14.49
N ARG A 80 6.26 0.32 15.70
CA ARG A 80 7.52 0.11 16.45
C ARG A 80 7.71 -1.34 16.90
N VAL A 81 6.65 -1.97 17.42
CA VAL A 81 6.70 -3.39 17.81
C VAL A 81 7.01 -4.26 16.58
N TRP A 82 6.33 -3.99 15.47
CA TRP A 82 6.58 -4.69 14.21
C TRP A 82 8.01 -4.45 13.71
N MET A 83 8.53 -3.22 13.78
CA MET A 83 9.91 -2.91 13.41
C MET A 83 10.92 -3.68 14.24
N ALA A 84 10.76 -3.71 15.56
CA ALA A 84 11.66 -4.44 16.46
C ALA A 84 11.69 -5.93 16.09
N ALA A 85 10.52 -6.53 15.90
CA ALA A 85 10.42 -7.94 15.51
C ALA A 85 11.01 -8.25 14.12
N ARG A 86 10.99 -7.29 13.18
CA ARG A 86 11.60 -7.48 11.85
C ARG A 86 13.09 -7.19 11.82
N ALA A 87 13.63 -6.46 12.80
CA ALA A 87 15.05 -6.16 12.87
C ALA A 87 15.90 -7.42 13.02
N GLU A 88 15.39 -8.40 13.76
CA GLU A 88 16.03 -9.71 13.98
C GLU A 88 16.10 -10.55 12.69
N ASP A 89 15.22 -10.31 11.72
CA ASP A 89 15.19 -11.03 10.45
C ASP A 89 16.17 -10.44 9.41
N LEU A 90 16.82 -9.31 9.71
CA LEU A 90 17.70 -8.62 8.76
C LEU A 90 19.16 -9.03 8.89
N LEU A 91 19.71 -9.48 7.77
CA LEU A 91 21.13 -9.73 7.58
C LEU A 91 21.91 -8.41 7.47
N PRO A 92 23.18 -8.35 7.94
CA PRO A 92 24.04 -7.17 7.87
C PRO A 92 24.60 -6.95 6.45
N VAL A 93 23.72 -6.84 5.47
CA VAL A 93 24.04 -6.65 4.04
C VAL A 93 23.30 -5.45 3.49
N GLU A 94 23.65 -5.04 2.28
CA GLU A 94 22.87 -4.08 1.52
C GLU A 94 21.55 -4.69 1.02
N TYR A 95 20.56 -3.85 0.72
CA TYR A 95 19.26 -4.31 0.26
C TYR A 95 18.77 -3.55 -0.95
N PHE A 96 18.31 -4.29 -1.95
CA PHE A 96 17.64 -3.75 -3.12
C PHE A 96 16.16 -3.51 -2.84
N HIS A 97 15.62 -2.46 -3.48
CA HIS A 97 14.20 -2.14 -3.42
C HIS A 97 13.59 -2.24 -4.80
N ILE A 98 12.70 -3.21 -4.94
CA ILE A 98 12.00 -3.51 -6.18
C ILE A 98 10.52 -3.21 -5.99
N VAL A 99 9.92 -2.49 -6.93
CA VAL A 99 8.49 -2.20 -6.94
C VAL A 99 7.86 -2.85 -8.15
N PHE A 100 6.82 -3.64 -7.91
CA PHE A 100 5.99 -4.26 -8.93
C PHE A 100 4.62 -3.63 -8.91
N THR A 101 4.19 -3.07 -10.03
CA THR A 101 2.93 -2.31 -10.13
C THR A 101 2.01 -2.94 -11.18
N LEU A 102 0.71 -3.04 -10.85
CA LEU A 102 -0.30 -3.47 -11.82
C LEU A 102 -0.72 -2.35 -12.76
N PRO A 103 -1.03 -2.66 -14.04
CA PRO A 103 -1.79 -1.76 -14.91
C PRO A 103 -3.12 -1.37 -14.26
N ALA A 104 -3.58 -0.14 -14.46
CA ALA A 104 -4.78 0.40 -13.81
C ALA A 104 -6.04 -0.40 -14.17
N GLU A 105 -6.11 -0.85 -15.42
CA GLU A 105 -7.20 -1.64 -15.99
C GLU A 105 -7.26 -3.05 -15.39
N ILE A 106 -6.14 -3.60 -14.92
CA ILE A 106 -6.12 -4.86 -14.18
C ILE A 106 -6.40 -4.60 -12.69
N ALA A 107 -5.87 -3.50 -12.16
CA ALA A 107 -6.04 -3.13 -10.77
C ALA A 107 -7.53 -2.99 -10.36
N GLN A 108 -8.40 -2.51 -11.25
CA GLN A 108 -9.84 -2.38 -10.95
C GLN A 108 -10.51 -3.72 -10.58
N ILE A 109 -10.02 -4.87 -11.08
CA ILE A 109 -10.55 -6.19 -10.69
C ILE A 109 -10.38 -6.41 -9.18
N ALA A 110 -9.36 -5.82 -8.57
CA ALA A 110 -9.08 -5.95 -7.15
C ALA A 110 -10.14 -5.30 -6.25
N PHE A 111 -11.02 -4.41 -6.74
CA PHE A 111 -12.04 -3.79 -5.89
C PHE A 111 -12.95 -4.83 -5.23
N TRP A 112 -13.31 -5.86 -6.01
CA TRP A 112 -14.15 -6.98 -5.59
C TRP A 112 -13.31 -8.22 -5.24
N ASN A 113 -12.15 -8.40 -5.88
CA ASN A 113 -11.35 -9.61 -5.78
C ASN A 113 -10.06 -9.45 -4.97
N LYS A 114 -10.10 -8.69 -3.87
CA LYS A 114 -8.89 -8.30 -3.10
C LYS A 114 -8.01 -9.49 -2.74
N LYS A 115 -8.60 -10.58 -2.21
CA LYS A 115 -7.84 -11.77 -1.77
C LYS A 115 -7.10 -12.42 -2.94
N ALA A 116 -7.81 -12.69 -4.05
CA ALA A 116 -7.22 -13.34 -5.22
C ALA A 116 -6.17 -12.45 -5.89
N VAL A 117 -6.53 -11.19 -6.19
CA VAL A 117 -5.66 -10.26 -6.92
C VAL A 117 -4.44 -9.86 -6.11
N TYR A 118 -4.59 -9.51 -4.83
CA TYR A 118 -3.45 -9.17 -3.99
C TYR A 118 -2.61 -10.40 -3.64
N GLY A 119 -3.23 -11.57 -3.47
CA GLY A 119 -2.49 -12.83 -3.32
C GLY A 119 -1.62 -13.15 -4.54
N LEU A 120 -2.14 -12.94 -5.76
CA LEU A 120 -1.33 -13.02 -6.99
C LEU A 120 -0.24 -11.95 -7.03
N LEU A 121 -0.55 -10.73 -6.56
CA LEU A 121 0.41 -9.64 -6.54
C LEU A 121 1.55 -9.88 -5.55
N PHE A 122 1.38 -10.70 -4.51
CA PHE A 122 2.49 -11.19 -3.69
C PHE A 122 3.26 -12.33 -4.35
N ARG A 123 2.55 -13.33 -4.89
CA ARG A 123 3.16 -14.56 -5.43
C ARG A 123 3.97 -14.33 -6.69
N ALA A 124 3.40 -13.65 -7.69
CA ALA A 124 4.02 -13.51 -9.00
C ALA A 124 5.36 -12.72 -8.97
N PRO A 125 5.48 -11.60 -8.23
CA PRO A 125 6.78 -10.94 -8.04
C PRO A 125 7.80 -11.80 -7.31
N ALA A 126 7.38 -12.52 -6.26
CA ALA A 126 8.29 -13.36 -5.48
C ALA A 126 8.85 -14.49 -6.34
N GLU A 127 7.98 -15.21 -7.05
CA GLU A 127 8.37 -16.25 -8.00
C GLU A 127 9.28 -15.71 -9.11
N THR A 128 8.97 -14.52 -9.65
CA THR A 128 9.81 -13.85 -10.65
C THR A 128 11.24 -13.65 -10.14
N VAL A 129 11.38 -13.08 -8.95
CA VAL A 129 12.67 -12.72 -8.37
C VAL A 129 13.45 -13.98 -7.96
N MET A 130 12.78 -14.97 -7.36
CA MET A 130 13.40 -16.25 -7.01
C MET A 130 13.91 -16.98 -8.25
N THR A 131 13.10 -17.09 -9.31
CA THR A 131 13.46 -17.80 -10.55
C THR A 131 14.77 -17.27 -11.13
N PHE A 132 14.92 -15.95 -11.22
CA PHE A 132 16.13 -15.35 -11.77
C PHE A 132 17.31 -15.33 -10.79
N ALA A 133 17.05 -15.29 -9.49
CA ALA A 133 18.10 -15.36 -8.48
C ALA A 133 18.75 -16.76 -8.46
N THR A 134 17.97 -17.83 -8.63
CA THR A 134 18.49 -19.21 -8.63
C THR A 134 19.19 -19.61 -9.93
N ASP A 135 19.01 -18.87 -11.03
CA ASP A 135 19.67 -19.12 -12.31
C ASP A 135 21.20 -18.93 -12.19
N PRO A 136 22.03 -19.98 -12.38
CA PRO A 136 23.49 -19.88 -12.30
C PRO A 136 24.12 -18.93 -13.30
N LYS A 137 23.43 -18.62 -14.42
CA LYS A 137 23.88 -17.63 -15.40
C LYS A 137 23.62 -16.19 -14.94
N ARG A 138 22.96 -16.01 -13.79
CA ARG A 138 22.65 -14.72 -13.18
C ARG A 138 23.30 -14.61 -11.82
N LEU A 139 22.58 -14.93 -10.75
CA LEU A 139 23.09 -14.88 -9.38
C LEU A 139 23.47 -16.28 -8.87
N GLY A 140 22.71 -17.32 -9.22
CA GLY A 140 22.97 -18.69 -8.77
C GLY A 140 22.83 -18.89 -7.26
N ALA A 141 21.91 -18.15 -6.62
CA ALA A 141 21.75 -18.14 -5.17
C ALA A 141 20.29 -18.23 -4.72
N ARG A 142 20.08 -18.82 -3.55
CA ARG A 142 18.84 -18.82 -2.79
C ARG A 142 18.74 -17.54 -1.99
N ILE A 143 17.81 -16.68 -2.36
CA ILE A 143 17.61 -15.38 -1.73
C ILE A 143 16.42 -15.37 -0.77
N GLY A 144 16.46 -14.45 0.19
CA GLY A 144 15.28 -14.05 0.97
C GLY A 144 14.63 -12.80 0.39
N MET A 145 13.41 -12.48 0.82
CA MET A 145 12.77 -11.20 0.49
C MET A 145 11.66 -10.86 1.49
N THR A 146 11.43 -9.56 1.69
CA THR A 146 10.26 -9.04 2.43
C THR A 146 9.41 -8.20 1.48
N SER A 147 8.11 -8.50 1.38
CA SER A 147 7.18 -7.81 0.49
C SER A 147 6.07 -7.09 1.26
N VAL A 148 5.75 -5.86 0.87
CA VAL A 148 4.67 -5.04 1.47
C VAL A 148 3.76 -4.49 0.39
N LEU A 149 2.46 -4.69 0.55
CA LEU A 149 1.42 -4.20 -0.36
C LEU A 149 1.04 -2.75 -0.04
N HIS A 150 1.00 -1.91 -1.07
CA HIS A 150 0.22 -0.67 -1.06
C HIS A 150 -0.83 -0.69 -2.13
N THR A 151 -1.97 -0.09 -1.83
CA THR A 151 -3.12 -0.02 -2.73
C THR A 151 -3.39 1.38 -3.26
N TRP A 152 -2.63 2.38 -2.83
CA TRP A 152 -2.89 3.80 -3.13
C TRP A 152 -1.66 4.50 -3.66
N GLY A 153 -1.86 5.31 -4.70
CA GLY A 153 -0.87 6.24 -5.20
C GLY A 153 -0.80 7.51 -4.34
N SER A 154 0.21 8.33 -4.64
CA SER A 154 0.40 9.65 -3.99
C SER A 154 -0.84 10.53 -4.13
N ALA A 155 -1.53 10.53 -5.26
CA ALA A 155 -2.76 11.27 -5.48
C ALA A 155 -4.03 10.60 -4.90
N LEU A 156 -3.88 9.54 -4.08
CA LEU A 156 -4.99 8.72 -3.54
C LEU A 156 -5.82 8.01 -4.62
N THR A 157 -5.25 7.80 -5.80
CA THR A 157 -5.82 6.90 -6.81
C THR A 157 -5.52 5.45 -6.45
N HIS A 158 -6.43 4.54 -6.81
CA HIS A 158 -6.19 3.10 -6.63
C HIS A 158 -5.00 2.68 -7.49
N HIS A 159 -3.98 2.14 -6.83
CA HIS A 159 -2.70 1.84 -7.45
C HIS A 159 -2.03 0.70 -6.68
N PRO A 160 -2.48 -0.55 -6.85
CA PRO A 160 -1.90 -1.69 -6.16
C PRO A 160 -0.49 -1.99 -6.67
N HIS A 161 0.46 -1.99 -5.74
CA HIS A 161 1.87 -2.29 -5.99
C HIS A 161 2.52 -2.92 -4.76
N ILE A 162 3.55 -3.73 -5.01
CA ILE A 162 4.34 -4.38 -3.97
C ILE A 162 5.70 -3.72 -3.89
N HIS A 163 6.08 -3.34 -2.68
CA HIS A 163 7.44 -3.01 -2.33
C HIS A 163 8.13 -4.26 -1.83
N MET A 164 9.11 -4.72 -2.59
CA MET A 164 9.92 -5.88 -2.25
C MET A 164 11.31 -5.41 -1.88
N ILE A 165 11.77 -5.88 -0.72
CA ILE A 165 13.12 -5.68 -0.23
C ILE A 165 13.87 -7.01 -0.32
N VAL A 166 15.00 -7.00 -1.02
CA VAL A 166 15.80 -8.19 -1.32
C VAL A 166 17.23 -7.95 -0.83
N PRO A 167 17.82 -8.86 -0.04
CA PRO A 167 19.24 -8.76 0.33
C PRO A 167 20.16 -8.73 -0.90
N ASP A 168 21.33 -8.12 -0.76
CA ASP A 168 22.37 -8.09 -1.79
C ASP A 168 23.13 -9.42 -1.89
N GLY A 169 22.37 -10.47 -2.19
CA GLY A 169 22.86 -11.82 -2.31
C GLY A 169 21.96 -12.85 -1.67
N GLY A 170 22.44 -14.08 -1.67
CA GLY A 170 21.76 -15.21 -1.07
C GLY A 170 22.74 -16.32 -0.72
N LEU A 171 22.21 -17.42 -0.21
CA LEU A 171 22.99 -18.62 0.04
C LEU A 171 23.26 -19.36 -1.28
N SER A 172 24.41 -20.00 -1.39
CA SER A 172 24.68 -20.95 -2.47
C SER A 172 23.64 -22.08 -2.48
N PRO A 173 23.47 -22.81 -3.60
CA PRO A 173 22.47 -23.88 -3.69
C PRO A 173 22.60 -24.95 -2.59
N ASP A 174 23.83 -25.25 -2.18
CA ASP A 174 24.20 -26.17 -1.09
C ASP A 174 24.14 -25.51 0.31
N GLY A 175 23.90 -24.21 0.40
CA GLY A 175 23.75 -23.47 1.66
C GLY A 175 25.06 -23.15 2.40
N THR A 176 26.22 -23.48 1.83
CA THR A 176 27.52 -23.42 2.52
C THR A 176 28.18 -22.04 2.49
N ARG A 177 27.84 -21.19 1.52
CA ARG A 177 28.47 -19.87 1.34
C ARG A 177 27.48 -18.79 0.93
N TRP A 178 27.84 -17.54 1.21
CA TRP A 178 27.14 -16.38 0.67
C TRP A 178 27.56 -16.11 -0.77
N VAL A 179 26.59 -15.77 -1.62
CA VAL A 179 26.77 -15.33 -3.00
C VAL A 179 26.22 -13.92 -3.12
N ALA A 180 27.11 -12.93 -3.08
CA ALA A 180 26.75 -11.52 -3.21
C ALA A 180 26.33 -11.19 -4.65
N CYS A 181 25.46 -10.18 -4.83
CA CYS A 181 25.22 -9.66 -6.18
C CYS A 181 26.38 -8.76 -6.62
N LYS A 182 26.30 -8.29 -7.86
CA LYS A 182 27.28 -7.31 -8.35
C LYS A 182 27.00 -5.96 -7.66
N PRO A 183 28.03 -5.16 -7.33
CA PRO A 183 27.83 -3.88 -6.66
C PRO A 183 26.79 -3.00 -7.36
N GLY A 184 25.75 -2.60 -6.63
CA GLY A 184 24.67 -1.75 -7.13
C GLY A 184 23.76 -2.39 -8.18
N PHE A 185 23.90 -3.69 -8.48
CA PHE A 185 23.15 -4.39 -9.51
C PHE A 185 22.63 -5.74 -9.05
N PHE A 186 21.31 -5.86 -9.04
CA PHE A 186 20.62 -7.12 -8.77
C PHE A 186 20.24 -7.85 -10.06
N LEU A 187 19.16 -7.42 -10.72
CA LEU A 187 18.62 -8.03 -11.92
C LEU A 187 18.06 -6.95 -12.86
N HIS A 188 18.07 -7.24 -14.16
CA HIS A 188 17.61 -6.28 -15.17
C HIS A 188 16.08 -6.14 -15.14
N VAL A 189 15.57 -4.92 -14.93
CA VAL A 189 14.13 -4.62 -14.73
C VAL A 189 13.23 -5.12 -15.87
N ARG A 190 13.70 -5.07 -17.13
CA ARG A 190 12.92 -5.57 -18.28
C ARG A 190 12.65 -7.07 -18.20
N VAL A 191 13.60 -7.83 -17.66
CA VAL A 191 13.49 -9.28 -17.54
C VAL A 191 12.53 -9.65 -16.40
N LEU A 192 12.63 -8.94 -15.26
CA LEU A 192 11.66 -9.02 -14.17
C LEU A 192 10.24 -8.70 -14.65
N SER A 193 10.07 -7.57 -15.35
CA SER A 193 8.77 -7.12 -15.85
C SER A 193 8.10 -8.17 -16.76
N ARG A 194 8.86 -8.78 -17.68
CA ARG A 194 8.33 -9.79 -18.61
C ARG A 194 7.84 -11.05 -17.90
N LEU A 195 8.62 -11.58 -16.96
CA LEU A 195 8.23 -12.79 -16.23
C LEU A 195 7.09 -12.51 -15.25
N PHE A 196 7.16 -11.39 -14.51
CA PHE A 196 6.08 -10.96 -13.61
C PHE A 196 4.75 -10.82 -14.37
N ARG A 197 4.76 -10.13 -15.50
CA ARG A 197 3.60 -9.97 -16.38
C ARG A 197 3.01 -11.32 -16.78
N ARG A 198 3.84 -12.26 -17.23
CA ARG A 198 3.40 -13.60 -17.60
C ARG A 198 2.77 -14.33 -16.41
N LEU A 199 3.49 -14.45 -15.30
CA LEU A 199 3.03 -15.19 -14.11
C LEU A 199 1.75 -14.60 -13.55
N PHE A 200 1.64 -13.27 -13.50
CA PHE A 200 0.45 -12.61 -13.00
C PHE A 200 -0.76 -12.84 -13.92
N LEU A 201 -0.59 -12.70 -15.24
CA LEU A 201 -1.67 -12.91 -16.21
C LEU A 201 -2.13 -14.37 -16.26
N ASP A 202 -1.19 -15.32 -16.21
CA ASP A 202 -1.49 -16.75 -16.18
C ASP A 202 -2.22 -17.13 -14.88
N GLY A 203 -1.77 -16.60 -13.75
CA GLY A 203 -2.44 -16.76 -12.46
C GLY A 203 -3.84 -16.15 -12.43
N LEU A 204 -4.00 -14.95 -13.01
CA LEU A 204 -5.31 -14.29 -13.09
C LEU A 204 -6.28 -15.06 -14.01
N GLN A 205 -5.79 -15.60 -15.12
CA GLN A 205 -6.56 -16.48 -16.00
C GLN A 205 -6.95 -17.79 -15.31
N ALA A 206 -6.11 -18.33 -14.42
CA ALA A 206 -6.44 -19.51 -13.63
C ALA A 206 -7.55 -19.23 -12.61
N VAL A 207 -7.48 -18.12 -11.87
CA VAL A 207 -8.55 -17.70 -10.94
C VAL A 207 -9.87 -17.48 -11.67
N HIS A 208 -9.83 -16.87 -12.86
CA HIS A 208 -11.01 -16.71 -13.71
C HIS A 208 -11.63 -18.05 -14.10
N ARG A 209 -10.83 -19.00 -14.62
CA ARG A 209 -11.31 -20.33 -15.02
C ARG A 209 -11.88 -21.14 -13.86
N ALA A 210 -11.41 -20.90 -12.64
CA ALA A 210 -11.94 -21.51 -11.43
C ALA A 210 -13.28 -20.90 -10.97
N GLY A 211 -13.77 -19.84 -11.62
CA GLY A 211 -14.99 -19.13 -11.21
C GLY A 211 -14.81 -18.30 -9.93
N GLU A 212 -13.56 -18.01 -9.55
CA GLU A 212 -13.23 -17.30 -8.30
C GLU A 212 -13.07 -15.77 -8.49
N LEU A 213 -13.51 -15.23 -9.63
CA LEU A 213 -13.54 -13.80 -9.89
C LEU A 213 -14.96 -13.25 -9.93
N ASP A 214 -15.26 -12.40 -8.95
CA ASP A 214 -16.46 -11.58 -8.95
C ASP A 214 -16.30 -10.39 -9.89
N VAL A 215 -17.17 -10.26 -10.89
CA VAL A 215 -17.16 -9.15 -11.84
C VAL A 215 -18.52 -8.47 -11.88
N TYR A 216 -18.53 -7.14 -11.78
CA TYR A 216 -19.74 -6.31 -11.68
C TYR A 216 -19.65 -5.10 -12.59
N GLY A 217 -20.80 -4.46 -12.86
CA GLY A 217 -20.90 -3.23 -13.67
C GLY A 217 -20.30 -3.43 -15.06
N ASP A 218 -19.49 -2.46 -15.50
CA ASP A 218 -18.83 -2.45 -16.82
C ASP A 218 -17.91 -3.68 -17.07
N LEU A 219 -17.55 -4.40 -16.00
CA LEU A 219 -16.72 -5.60 -16.08
C LEU A 219 -17.52 -6.89 -16.18
N GLN A 220 -18.86 -6.87 -16.13
CA GLN A 220 -19.68 -8.08 -16.15
C GLN A 220 -19.41 -8.96 -17.39
N ARG A 221 -19.12 -8.36 -18.54
CA ARG A 221 -18.71 -9.08 -19.77
C ARG A 221 -17.49 -9.99 -19.56
N LEU A 222 -16.65 -9.69 -18.58
CA LEU A 222 -15.46 -10.46 -18.23
C LEU A 222 -15.78 -11.77 -17.51
N ALA A 223 -17.05 -12.05 -17.20
CA ALA A 223 -17.47 -13.35 -16.65
C ALA A 223 -17.25 -14.48 -17.67
N HIS A 224 -17.39 -14.19 -18.97
CA HIS A 224 -17.20 -15.18 -20.04
C HIS A 224 -15.72 -15.40 -20.37
N ALA A 225 -15.32 -16.67 -20.50
CA ALA A 225 -13.92 -17.05 -20.72
C ALA A 225 -13.28 -16.40 -21.96
N ASP A 226 -13.98 -16.39 -23.09
CA ASP A 226 -13.45 -15.82 -24.34
C ASP A 226 -13.29 -14.30 -24.24
N ALA A 227 -14.27 -13.62 -23.66
CA ALA A 227 -14.23 -12.18 -23.43
C ALA A 227 -13.09 -11.81 -22.47
N PHE A 228 -12.85 -12.60 -21.43
CA PHE A 228 -11.75 -12.42 -20.49
C PHE A 228 -10.39 -12.63 -21.16
N ALA A 229 -10.23 -13.72 -21.92
CA ALA A 229 -9.00 -14.03 -22.63
C ALA A 229 -8.64 -12.94 -23.66
N ALA A 230 -9.64 -12.46 -24.43
CA ALA A 230 -9.51 -11.36 -25.37
C ALA A 230 -9.14 -10.05 -24.65
N TRP A 231 -9.77 -9.77 -23.51
CA TRP A 231 -9.46 -8.59 -22.69
C TRP A 231 -8.04 -8.65 -22.10
N LEU A 232 -7.53 -9.82 -21.74
CA LEU A 232 -6.15 -9.99 -21.25
C LEU A 232 -5.09 -9.88 -22.36
N ALA A 233 -5.45 -10.14 -23.62
CA ALA A 233 -4.48 -10.25 -24.73
C ALA A 233 -3.60 -9.00 -24.93
N PRO A 234 -4.12 -7.75 -24.88
CA PRO A 234 -3.29 -6.55 -24.99
C PRO A 234 -2.23 -6.45 -23.87
N PHE A 235 -2.58 -6.87 -22.64
CA PHE A 235 -1.69 -6.79 -21.49
C PHE A 235 -0.51 -7.75 -21.55
N ARG A 236 -0.56 -8.79 -22.41
CA ARG A 236 0.59 -9.68 -22.66
C ARG A 236 1.70 -8.98 -23.44
N LYS A 237 1.34 -7.96 -24.22
CA LYS A 237 2.24 -7.20 -25.11
C LYS A 237 2.63 -5.83 -24.53
N SER A 238 1.86 -5.29 -23.59
CA SER A 238 2.15 -3.99 -22.97
C SER A 238 3.33 -4.06 -21.99
N GLU A 239 4.05 -2.96 -21.83
CA GLU A 239 5.12 -2.84 -20.84
C GLU A 239 4.54 -2.64 -19.43
N TRP A 240 5.00 -3.45 -18.48
CA TRP A 240 4.58 -3.35 -17.08
C TRP A 240 5.66 -2.64 -16.26
N MET A 241 5.21 -1.78 -15.35
CA MET A 241 6.13 -0.98 -14.54
C MET A 241 6.74 -1.83 -13.43
N VAL A 242 8.04 -2.13 -13.59
CA VAL A 242 8.90 -2.65 -12.54
C VAL A 242 10.03 -1.65 -12.32
N TYR A 243 10.18 -1.20 -11.09
CA TYR A 243 11.23 -0.27 -10.69
C TYR A 243 12.19 -0.98 -9.75
N ALA A 244 13.48 -0.95 -10.04
CA ALA A 244 14.51 -1.42 -9.11
C ALA A 244 15.41 -0.23 -8.77
N LYS A 245 15.46 0.13 -7.49
CA LYS A 245 16.39 1.14 -6.98
C LYS A 245 17.68 0.45 -6.52
N PRO A 246 18.85 1.04 -6.78
CA PRO A 246 20.09 0.66 -6.09
C PRO A 246 19.91 0.68 -4.57
N PRO A 247 20.75 -0.04 -3.82
CA PRO A 247 20.62 -0.14 -2.38
C PRO A 247 20.53 1.24 -1.72
N PHE A 248 19.59 1.42 -0.79
CA PHE A 248 19.40 2.70 -0.09
C PHE A 248 19.99 2.69 1.32
N GLY A 249 20.97 1.81 1.57
CA GLY A 249 21.66 1.63 2.84
C GLY A 249 21.45 0.22 3.42
N GLY A 250 21.82 0.08 4.68
CA GLY A 250 21.73 -1.18 5.42
C GLY A 250 20.36 -1.46 6.05
N PRO A 251 20.30 -2.48 6.94
CA PRO A 251 19.08 -2.94 7.62
C PRO A 251 18.20 -1.85 8.22
N GLU A 252 18.79 -0.87 8.89
CA GLU A 252 18.03 0.20 9.57
C GLU A 252 17.21 1.05 8.58
N ALA A 253 17.81 1.37 7.42
CA ALA A 253 17.13 2.12 6.38
C ALA A 253 15.95 1.32 5.82
N VAL A 254 16.10 -0.01 5.69
CA VAL A 254 15.04 -0.94 5.29
C VAL A 254 13.91 -0.98 6.32
N LEU A 255 14.20 -1.10 7.61
CA LEU A 255 13.17 -1.12 8.66
C LEU A 255 12.39 0.19 8.70
N ALA A 256 13.11 1.32 8.66
CA ALA A 256 12.50 2.64 8.62
C ALA A 256 11.68 2.85 7.34
N TYR A 257 12.09 2.23 6.23
CA TYR A 257 11.31 2.18 5.00
C TYR A 257 10.03 1.37 5.20
N LEU A 258 10.15 0.08 5.50
CA LEU A 258 9.02 -0.85 5.59
C LEU A 258 7.98 -0.44 6.63
N SER A 259 8.38 0.11 7.77
CA SER A 259 7.46 0.55 8.82
C SER A 259 6.52 1.68 8.38
N ARG A 260 7.00 2.57 7.50
CA ARG A 260 6.18 3.62 6.89
C ARG A 260 5.14 3.04 5.94
N TYR A 261 5.26 1.78 5.56
CA TYR A 261 4.49 1.19 4.48
C TYR A 261 3.53 0.11 5.00
N THR A 262 3.91 -0.60 6.06
CA THR A 262 3.04 -1.55 6.76
C THR A 262 1.99 -0.87 7.66
N HIS A 263 2.27 0.35 8.13
CA HIS A 263 1.46 1.03 9.15
C HIS A 263 0.99 2.43 8.75
N ARG A 264 1.25 2.86 7.50
CA ARG A 264 0.56 4.04 6.94
C ARG A 264 -0.70 3.61 6.21
N VAL A 265 -1.71 4.45 6.35
CA VAL A 265 -2.96 4.35 5.61
C VAL A 265 -2.85 5.20 4.34
N ALA A 266 -3.94 5.28 3.57
CA ALA A 266 -3.99 6.02 2.30
C ALA A 266 -3.43 7.46 2.41
N ILE A 267 -3.74 8.17 3.50
CA ILE A 267 -3.31 9.57 3.71
C ILE A 267 -2.87 9.82 5.17
N SER A 268 -1.87 10.69 5.37
CA SER A 268 -1.46 11.18 6.69
C SER A 268 -2.06 12.56 6.99
N ASN A 269 -2.33 12.87 8.27
CA ASN A 269 -2.85 14.19 8.68
C ASN A 269 -1.97 15.36 8.18
N THR A 270 -0.65 15.17 8.09
CA THR A 270 0.29 16.19 7.59
C THR A 270 0.07 16.58 6.13
N ARG A 271 -0.63 15.76 5.35
CA ARG A 271 -0.96 16.05 3.95
C ARG A 271 -2.22 16.89 3.83
N LEU A 272 -3.07 16.97 4.85
CA LEU A 272 -4.29 17.79 4.81
C LEU A 272 -3.92 19.28 4.81
N ILE A 273 -4.59 20.06 3.97
CA ILE A 273 -4.41 21.52 3.84
C ILE A 273 -5.64 22.20 4.45
N SER A 274 -6.82 21.87 3.96
CA SER A 274 -8.11 22.42 4.39
C SER A 274 -9.24 21.41 4.15
N ALA A 275 -10.34 21.61 4.85
CA ALA A 275 -11.61 20.95 4.59
C ALA A 275 -12.74 21.94 4.90
N ASP A 276 -13.60 22.21 3.93
CA ASP A 276 -14.80 23.06 4.04
C ASP A 276 -16.02 22.27 3.55
N ALA A 277 -17.22 22.86 3.58
CA ALA A 277 -18.47 22.15 3.25
C ALA A 277 -18.46 21.40 1.91
N GLU A 278 -17.67 21.84 0.92
CA GLU A 278 -17.69 21.34 -0.45
C GLU A 278 -16.45 20.50 -0.80
N THR A 279 -15.29 20.83 -0.23
CA THR A 279 -14.01 20.27 -0.67
C THR A 279 -13.12 19.80 0.47
N VAL A 280 -12.25 18.84 0.16
CA VAL A 280 -11.11 18.47 1.00
C VAL A 280 -9.84 18.65 0.18
N ALA A 281 -8.95 19.53 0.64
CA ALA A 281 -7.68 19.80 -0.02
C ALA A 281 -6.51 19.09 0.67
N PHE A 282 -5.67 18.44 -0.12
CA PHE A 282 -4.48 17.75 0.39
C PHE A 282 -3.28 17.85 -0.55
N ARG A 283 -2.09 17.72 0.04
CA ARG A 283 -0.81 17.67 -0.68
C ARG A 283 -0.54 16.29 -1.23
N TRP A 284 -0.06 16.23 -2.46
CA TRP A 284 0.46 15.03 -3.09
C TRP A 284 1.78 15.33 -3.84
N LYS A 285 2.58 14.30 -4.04
CA LYS A 285 3.81 14.37 -4.83
C LYS A 285 3.56 13.95 -6.26
N ASP A 286 3.88 14.82 -7.21
CA ASP A 286 3.91 14.50 -8.63
C ASP A 286 5.26 13.91 -9.02
N TYR A 287 5.25 12.61 -9.28
CA TYR A 287 6.44 11.85 -9.65
C TYR A 287 6.82 11.99 -11.12
N ARG A 288 5.97 12.62 -11.95
CA ARG A 288 6.31 12.94 -13.35
C ARG A 288 7.37 14.04 -13.43
N ILE A 289 7.42 14.91 -12.40
CA ILE A 289 8.38 16.00 -12.28
C ILE A 289 9.72 15.44 -11.78
N LYS A 290 10.72 15.37 -12.66
CA LYS A 290 12.02 14.78 -12.34
C LYS A 290 12.93 15.69 -11.51
N SER A 291 12.84 17.02 -11.65
CA SER A 291 13.62 18.02 -10.89
C SER A 291 12.72 19.16 -10.37
N GLY A 292 13.11 19.77 -9.24
CA GLY A 292 12.36 20.88 -8.63
C GLY A 292 11.24 20.45 -7.66
N ASN A 293 10.35 21.40 -7.32
CA ASN A 293 9.29 21.15 -6.35
C ASN A 293 8.19 20.23 -6.91
N ARG A 294 8.18 18.99 -6.41
CA ARG A 294 7.21 17.95 -6.76
C ARG A 294 5.89 18.04 -5.97
N GLN A 295 5.77 18.93 -4.99
CA GLN A 295 4.55 19.05 -4.20
C GLN A 295 3.46 19.76 -4.99
N ARG A 296 2.25 19.20 -4.95
CA ARG A 296 1.04 19.73 -5.56
C ARG A 296 -0.09 19.64 -4.55
N ALA A 297 -1.10 20.50 -4.71
CA ALA A 297 -2.36 20.40 -3.98
C ALA A 297 -3.43 19.83 -4.90
N CYS A 298 -4.33 19.04 -4.34
CA CYS A 298 -5.55 18.59 -5.00
C CYS A 298 -6.71 18.89 -4.07
N ALA A 299 -7.79 19.45 -4.61
CA ALA A 299 -9.08 19.56 -3.94
C ALA A 299 -9.99 18.47 -4.50
N CYS A 300 -10.45 17.57 -3.64
CA CYS A 300 -11.45 16.57 -4.02
C CYS A 300 -12.82 17.13 -3.65
N PRO A 301 -13.77 17.24 -4.61
CA PRO A 301 -15.14 17.58 -4.27
C PRO A 301 -15.72 16.47 -3.42
N ARG A 302 -16.51 16.85 -2.41
CA ARG A 302 -17.37 15.89 -1.73
C ARG A 302 -18.44 15.52 -2.73
N ARG A 303 -18.32 14.35 -3.35
CA ARG A 303 -19.43 13.80 -4.14
C ARG A 303 -20.60 13.61 -3.18
N SER A 304 -21.49 14.59 -3.10
CA SER A 304 -22.91 14.33 -2.89
C SER A 304 -23.36 13.58 -4.11
N SER A 305 -23.93 12.40 -3.94
CA SER A 305 -24.69 11.76 -4.99
C SER A 305 -25.95 12.59 -5.26
N SER A 306 -25.81 13.70 -6.00
CA SER A 306 -26.87 14.13 -6.89
C SER A 306 -26.75 13.22 -8.11
N ALA A 307 -27.40 12.06 -8.02
CA ALA A 307 -27.88 11.41 -9.23
C ALA A 307 -28.95 12.36 -9.78
N ASP A 308 -28.56 13.21 -10.73
CA ASP A 308 -29.52 13.87 -11.59
C ASP A 308 -30.18 12.78 -12.44
N SER A 309 -31.50 12.67 -12.24
CA SER A 309 -32.57 12.18 -13.13
C SER A 309 -32.24 11.11 -14.19
#